data_AF-A0AAU4TSC6-F1
#
_entry.id   AF-A0AAU4TSC6-F1
#
_cell.length_a   1.000
_cell.length_b   1.000
_cell.length_c   1.000
_cell.angle_alpha   90.00
_cell.angle_beta   90.00
_cell.angle_gamma   90.00
#
_symmetry.space_group_name_H-M   'P 1'
#
loop_
_entity.id
_entity.type
_entity.pdbx_description
1 polymer ?
#
loop_
_entity_poly.entity_id
_entity_poly.type
_entity_poly.pdbx_seq_one_letter_code
_entity_poly.pdbx_strand_id
1 'polypeptide(L)'
;MTDYFKTDTAELGRFRKTLEDAKAELDNVRKWMQDVSAEGIGTKDLDAACAEFHEHWKYGSEQIAELTGKFADSVGQSQANYDEVDHALEEGFRKAAAQGGGK
;
A
#
# COMPACT_ATOMS: atom_id res chain seq x y z
N MET A 1 5.88 -12.11 -22.70
CA MET A 1 6.35 -10.96 -21.89
C MET A 1 5.17 -10.26 -21.23
N THR A 2 4.13 -9.87 -21.97
CA THR A 2 2.93 -9.18 -21.48
C THR A 2 2.17 -9.91 -20.34
N ASP A 3 2.14 -11.25 -20.35
CA ASP A 3 1.49 -12.05 -19.30
C ASP A 3 2.22 -12.02 -17.95
N TYR A 4 3.55 -11.85 -17.99
CA TYR A 4 4.37 -11.71 -16.79
C TYR A 4 4.10 -10.36 -16.12
N PHE A 5 4.05 -9.28 -16.92
CA PHE A 5 3.75 -7.93 -16.44
C PHE A 5 2.32 -7.78 -15.90
N LYS A 6 1.33 -8.44 -16.50
CA LYS A 6 -0.03 -8.52 -15.94
C LYS A 6 -0.08 -9.22 -14.58
N THR A 7 0.70 -10.28 -14.42
CA THR A 7 0.79 -11.02 -13.16
C THR A 7 1.42 -10.15 -12.08
N ASP A 8 2.53 -9.48 -12.38
CA ASP A 8 3.19 -8.54 -11.45
C ASP A 8 2.24 -7.41 -11.03
N THR A 9 1.50 -6.82 -11.98
CA THR A 9 0.49 -5.80 -11.68
C THR A 9 -0.62 -6.31 -10.75
N ALA A 10 -1.10 -7.53 -10.97
CA ALA A 10 -2.12 -8.14 -10.12
C ALA A 10 -1.60 -8.45 -8.70
N GLU A 11 -0.35 -8.89 -8.57
CA GLU A 11 0.30 -9.11 -7.27
C GLU A 11 0.51 -7.81 -6.51
N LEU A 12 0.90 -6.74 -7.20
CA LEU A 12 1.03 -5.40 -6.63
C LEU A 12 -0.31 -4.86 -6.10
N GLY A 13 -1.40 -5.09 -6.83
CA GLY A 13 -2.76 -4.77 -6.36
C GLY A 13 -3.17 -5.57 -5.12
N ARG A 14 -2.86 -6.87 -5.07
CA ARG A 14 -3.09 -7.72 -3.88
C ARG A 14 -2.28 -7.24 -2.69
N PHE A 15 -0.99 -6.94 -2.90
CA PHE A 15 -0.11 -6.47 -1.85
C PHE A 15 -0.57 -5.13 -1.26
N ARG A 16 -0.98 -4.19 -2.11
CA ARG A 16 -1.63 -2.94 -1.67
C ARG A 16 -2.84 -3.22 -0.78
N LYS A 17 -3.73 -4.12 -1.19
CA LYS A 17 -4.92 -4.47 -0.41
C LYS A 17 -4.56 -5.04 0.97
N THR A 18 -3.56 -5.92 1.04
CA THR A 18 -3.04 -6.45 2.31
C THR A 18 -2.54 -5.35 3.24
N LEU A 19 -1.85 -4.34 2.72
CA LEU A 19 -1.36 -3.24 3.54
C LEU A 19 -2.50 -2.31 4.02
N GLU A 20 -3.51 -2.07 3.18
CA GLU A 20 -4.73 -1.34 3.58
C GLU A 20 -5.48 -2.07 4.71
N ASP A 21 -5.60 -3.40 4.62
CA ASP A 21 -6.25 -4.22 5.65
C ASP A 21 -5.42 -4.24 6.95
N ALA A 22 -4.10 -4.35 6.87
CA ALA A 22 -3.21 -4.25 8.03
C ALA A 22 -3.36 -2.91 8.76
N LYS A 23 -3.48 -1.80 8.02
CA LYS A 23 -3.78 -0.48 8.61
C LYS A 23 -5.10 -0.48 9.36
N ALA A 24 -6.16 -1.04 8.77
CA ALA A 24 -7.48 -1.09 9.42
C ALA A 24 -7.45 -1.92 10.72
N GLU A 25 -6.72 -3.03 10.74
CA GLU A 25 -6.53 -3.84 11.95
C GLU A 25 -5.76 -3.07 13.04
N LEU A 26 -4.70 -2.34 12.68
CA LEU A 26 -3.97 -1.50 13.64
C LEU A 26 -4.87 -0.41 14.26
N ASP A 27 -5.74 0.20 13.47
CA ASP A 27 -6.74 1.17 13.94
C ASP A 27 -7.80 0.53 14.86
N ASN A 28 -8.22 -0.71 14.58
CA ASN A 28 -9.16 -1.45 15.43
C ASN A 28 -8.54 -1.79 16.79
N VAL A 29 -7.30 -2.27 16.79
CA VAL A 29 -6.54 -2.54 18.03
C VAL A 29 -6.40 -1.26 18.85
N ARG A 30 -6.14 -0.11 18.22
CA ARG A 30 -6.09 1.19 18.90
C ARG A 30 -7.40 1.51 19.62
N LYS A 31 -8.55 1.33 18.94
CA LYS A 31 -9.88 1.58 19.54
C LYS A 31 -10.14 0.66 20.72
N TRP A 32 -9.84 -0.63 20.59
CA TRP A 32 -9.98 -1.60 21.69
C TRP A 32 -9.17 -1.20 22.91
N MET A 33 -7.92 -0.75 22.73
CA MET A 33 -7.11 -0.27 23.84
C MET A 33 -7.67 0.98 24.52
N GLN A 34 -8.35 1.83 23.75
CA GLN A 34 -9.05 3.02 24.26
C GLN A 34 -10.26 2.63 25.12
N ASP A 35 -10.99 1.59 24.72
CA ASP A 35 -12.13 1.07 25.48
C ASP A 35 -11.68 0.37 26.77
N VAL A 36 -10.59 -0.41 26.72
CA VAL A 36 -10.04 -1.11 27.90
C VAL A 36 -9.49 -0.14 28.96
N SER A 37 -8.92 1.00 28.57
CA SER A 37 -8.47 2.01 29.54
C SER A 37 -9.64 2.73 30.23
N ALA A 38 -10.79 2.86 29.55
CA ALA A 38 -12.01 3.43 30.12
C ALA A 38 -12.66 2.52 31.18
N GLU A 39 -12.46 1.19 31.09
CA GLU A 39 -12.98 0.21 32.06
C GLU A 39 -12.08 -0.02 33.29
N GLY A 40 -10.91 0.65 33.37
CA GLY A 40 -10.18 0.85 34.62
C GLY A 40 -9.45 -0.37 35.16
N ILE A 41 -8.16 -0.52 34.82
CA ILE A 41 -7.28 -1.49 35.48
C ILE A 41 -6.53 -0.81 36.65
N GLY A 42 -7.28 -0.38 37.66
CA GLY A 42 -6.92 -0.34 39.09
C GLY A 42 -5.69 0.41 39.64
N THR A 43 -4.65 0.78 38.88
CA THR A 43 -3.45 1.45 39.42
C THR A 43 -2.90 2.53 38.50
N LYS A 44 -2.46 3.66 39.08
CA LYS A 44 -1.92 4.82 38.34
C LYS A 44 -0.75 4.47 37.41
N ASP A 45 0.08 3.51 37.81
CA ASP A 45 1.23 3.05 37.02
C ASP A 45 0.78 2.24 35.79
N LEU A 46 -0.31 1.49 35.91
CA LEU A 46 -0.87 0.73 34.79
C LEU A 46 -1.61 1.66 33.82
N ASP A 47 -2.34 2.65 34.33
CA ASP A 47 -2.95 3.69 33.50
C ASP A 47 -1.89 4.46 32.70
N ALA A 48 -0.77 4.81 33.34
CA ALA A 48 0.35 5.49 32.68
C ALA A 48 1.01 4.61 31.61
N ALA A 49 1.27 3.34 31.91
CA ALA A 49 1.84 2.39 30.96
C ALA A 49 0.90 2.13 29.77
N CYS A 50 -0.41 2.03 30.01
CA CYS A 50 -1.42 1.90 28.96
C CYS A 50 -1.50 3.15 28.09
N ALA A 51 -1.42 4.35 28.67
CA ALA A 51 -1.40 5.60 27.93
C ALA A 51 -0.15 5.75 27.05
N GLU A 52 1.03 5.43 27.59
CA GLU A 52 2.28 5.44 26.84
C GLU A 52 2.25 4.41 25.71
N PHE A 53 1.82 3.18 26.00
CA PHE A 53 1.66 2.14 24.98
C PHE A 53 0.69 2.57 23.87
N HIS A 54 -0.43 3.22 24.24
CA HIS A 54 -1.40 3.72 23.27
C HIS A 54 -0.79 4.76 22.33
N GLU A 55 -0.08 5.76 22.85
CA GLU A 55 0.55 6.80 22.03
C GLU A 55 1.65 6.24 21.12
N HIS A 56 2.51 5.36 21.64
CA HIS A 56 3.53 4.69 20.85
C HIS A 56 2.93 3.80 19.76
N TRP A 57 1.87 3.06 20.08
CA TRP A 57 1.15 2.22 19.11
C TRP A 57 0.50 3.07 18.02
N LYS A 58 -0.17 4.17 18.39
CA LYS A 58 -0.78 5.11 17.45
C LYS A 58 0.27 5.67 16.50
N TYR A 59 1.38 6.20 17.02
CA TYR A 59 2.47 6.71 16.19
C TYR A 59 3.02 5.64 15.23
N GLY A 60 3.29 4.43 15.75
CA GLY A 60 3.76 3.31 14.93
C GLY A 60 2.78 2.95 13.81
N SER A 61 1.48 2.91 14.11
CA SER A 61 0.44 2.63 13.13
C SER A 61 0.33 3.70 12.04
N GLU A 62 0.45 4.98 12.41
CA GLU A 62 0.45 6.10 11.47
C GLU A 62 1.68 6.06 10.55
N GLN A 63 2.86 5.73 11.09
CA GLN A 63 4.10 5.56 10.30
C GLN A 63 4.01 4.38 9.33
N ILE A 64 3.47 3.23 9.77
CA ILE A 64 3.23 2.07 8.90
C ILE A 64 2.26 2.43 7.77
N ALA A 65 1.20 3.18 8.08
CA ALA A 65 0.23 3.63 7.10
C ALA A 65 0.84 4.59 6.08
N GLU A 66 1.69 5.53 6.52
CA GLU A 66 2.39 6.46 5.63
C GLU A 66 3.36 5.73 4.69
N LEU A 67 4.18 4.83 5.23
CA LEU A 67 5.14 4.03 4.43
C LEU A 67 4.41 3.13 3.43
N THR A 68 3.31 2.52 3.87
CA THR A 68 2.40 1.75 3.01
C THR A 68 1.87 2.59 1.86
N GLY A 69 1.39 3.81 2.13
CA GLY A 69 0.87 4.72 1.11
C GLY A 69 1.94 5.08 0.08
N LYS A 70 3.11 5.51 0.55
CA LYS A 70 4.26 5.83 -0.33
C LYS A 70 4.69 4.64 -1.18
N PHE A 71 4.70 3.44 -0.60
CA PHE A 71 5.03 2.23 -1.33
C PHE A 71 3.99 1.93 -2.41
N ALA A 72 2.69 2.01 -2.08
CA ALA A 72 1.60 1.81 -3.04
C ALA A 72 1.66 2.83 -4.19
N ASP A 73 1.97 4.10 -3.91
CA ASP A 73 2.13 5.14 -4.92
C ASP A 73 3.30 4.84 -5.86
N SER A 74 4.46 4.48 -5.30
CA SER A 74 5.67 4.12 -6.08
C SER A 74 5.43 2.92 -6.99
N VAL A 75 4.70 1.93 -6.49
CA VAL A 75 4.26 0.75 -7.24
C VAL A 75 3.32 1.14 -8.38
N GLY A 76 2.31 1.95 -8.11
CA GLY A 76 1.38 2.43 -9.13
C GLY A 76 2.09 3.25 -10.22
N GLN A 77 3.08 4.05 -9.83
CA GLN A 77 3.88 4.81 -10.78
C GLN A 77 4.78 3.91 -11.63
N SER A 78 5.36 2.86 -11.03
CA SER A 78 6.12 1.85 -11.78
C SER A 78 5.25 1.17 -12.83
N GLN A 79 4.03 0.77 -12.46
CA GLN A 79 3.06 0.20 -13.39
C GLN A 79 2.73 1.16 -14.55
N ALA A 80 2.40 2.43 -14.24
CA ALA A 80 2.07 3.42 -15.25
C ALA A 80 3.23 3.64 -16.25
N ASN A 81 4.48 3.65 -15.77
CA ASN A 81 5.66 3.76 -16.61
C ASN A 81 5.80 2.55 -17.56
N TYR A 82 5.52 1.34 -17.08
CA TYR A 82 5.55 0.14 -17.93
C TYR A 82 4.47 0.19 -19.01
N ASP A 83 3.23 0.58 -18.65
CA ASP A 83 2.13 0.71 -19.60
C ASP A 83 2.45 1.77 -20.69
N GLU A 84 3.10 2.87 -20.31
CA GLU A 84 3.53 3.91 -21.26
C GLU A 84 4.59 3.38 -22.24
N VAL A 85 5.59 2.65 -21.73
CA VAL A 85 6.65 2.04 -22.56
C VAL A 85 6.07 1.01 -23.53
N ASP A 86 5.15 0.15 -23.07
CA ASP A 86 4.49 -0.83 -23.91
C ASP A 86 3.67 -0.15 -25.02
N HIS A 87 2.90 0.88 -24.68
CA HIS A 87 2.16 1.66 -25.68
C HIS A 87 3.07 2.35 -26.71
N ALA A 88 4.19 2.93 -26.27
CA ALA A 88 5.16 3.57 -27.16
C ALA A 88 5.81 2.54 -28.11
N LEU A 89 6.14 1.35 -27.60
CA LEU A 89 6.65 0.23 -28.40
C LEU A 89 5.63 -0.25 -29.43
N GLU A 90 4.38 -0.49 -29.02
CA GLU A 90 3.29 -0.88 -29.91
C GLU A 90 3.06 0.15 -31.03
N GLU A 91 3.02 1.44 -30.68
CA GLU A 91 2.91 2.51 -31.67
C GLU A 91 4.10 2.53 -32.64
N GLY A 92 5.31 2.37 -32.13
CA GLY A 92 6.54 2.32 -32.92
C GLY A 92 6.52 1.18 -33.93
N PHE A 93 6.16 -0.03 -33.49
CA PHE A 93 6.00 -1.17 -34.37
C PHE A 93 4.86 -0.98 -35.38
N ARG A 94 3.72 -0.42 -34.97
CA ARG A 94 2.60 -0.11 -35.88
C ARG A 94 3.02 0.87 -36.98
N LYS A 95 3.75 1.94 -36.62
CA LYS A 95 4.29 2.93 -37.56
C LYS A 95 5.32 2.32 -38.50
N ALA A 96 6.22 1.47 -37.99
CA ALA A 96 7.22 0.77 -38.80
C ALA A 96 6.59 -0.22 -39.79
N ALA A 97 5.58 -0.98 -39.35
CA ALA A 97 4.82 -1.90 -40.22
C ALA A 97 4.06 -1.15 -41.34
N ALA A 98 3.45 0.00 -41.02
CA ALA A 98 2.77 0.85 -42.00
C ALA A 98 3.73 1.44 -43.04
N GLN A 99 4.99 1.70 -42.67
CA GLN A 99 6.03 2.21 -43.58
C GLN A 99 6.72 1.10 -44.39
N GLY A 100 6.82 -0.10 -43.84
CA GLY A 100 7.45 -1.27 -44.48
C GLY A 100 6.55 -2.05 -45.44
N GLY A 101 5.22 -1.95 -45.31
CA GLY A 101 4.25 -2.62 -46.19
C GLY A 101 4.00 -1.93 -47.55
N GLY A 102 4.69 -0.83 -47.83
CA GLY A 102 4.64 -0.10 -49.09
C GLY A 102 5.81 -0.45 -50.01
N LYS A 103 5.94 -1.71 -50.42
CA LYS A 103 6.75 -2.13 -51.57
C LYS A 103 6.27 -3.47 -52.12
#